data_AF-A0A956KAA6-F1
#
_entry.id   AF-A0A956KAA6-F1
#
_cell.length_a   1.000
_cell.length_b   1.000
_cell.length_c   1.000
_cell.angle_alpha   90.00
_cell.angle_beta   90.00
_cell.angle_gamma   90.00
#
_symmetry.space_group_name_H-M   'P 1'
#
loop_
_entity.id
_entity.type
_entity.pdbx_description
1 polymer ?
#
loop_
_entity_poly.entity_id
_entity_poly.type
_entity_poly.pdbx_seq_one_letter_code
_entity_poly.pdbx_strand_id
1 'polypeptide(L)'
;FYHACMDEAAINAAGVTPIAELAGKIEKAKDLGDILERVGSMHRSVTAGGGGLFRVYVDADDKNPDVYIAKATQGGTGLPDRDFYLEDSEKMRSIRAQYEAHIARMLGFLGDAEADAKQRATAILAFETELARLARPRAEMRDPEKTYNKVGVTGFVALGEGLPWDRYFGGLGYGPDKIGEHL
;
A
#
# COMPACT_ATOMS: atom_id res chain seq x y z
N PHE A 1 -1.00 -19.28 17.63
CA PHE A 1 -0.26 -18.10 17.15
C PHE A 1 1.16 -18.07 17.74
N TYR A 2 1.34 -17.84 19.05
CA TYR A 2 2.67 -17.77 19.70
C TYR A 2 3.64 -18.91 19.30
N HIS A 3 3.23 -20.17 19.43
CA HIS A 3 4.09 -21.31 19.06
C HIS A 3 4.53 -21.32 17.60
N ALA A 4 3.68 -20.87 16.66
CA ALA A 4 4.04 -20.80 15.26
C ALA A 4 5.07 -19.69 14.98
N CYS A 5 5.06 -18.60 15.76
CA CYS A 5 6.05 -17.52 15.65
C CYS A 5 7.40 -17.87 16.29
N MET A 6 7.41 -18.77 17.28
CA MET A 6 8.61 -19.19 17.99
C MET A 6 9.32 -20.39 17.34
N ASP A 7 8.68 -21.07 16.38
CA ASP A 7 9.25 -22.23 15.68
C ASP A 7 10.18 -21.79 14.54
N GLU A 8 11.38 -21.33 14.91
CA GLU A 8 12.39 -20.89 13.95
C GLU A 8 12.82 -21.99 12.96
N ALA A 9 12.80 -23.25 13.39
CA ALA A 9 13.16 -24.38 12.54
C ALA A 9 12.15 -24.53 11.38
N ALA A 10 10.86 -24.48 11.70
CA ALA A 10 9.81 -24.51 10.68
C ALA A 10 9.86 -23.26 9.77
N ILE A 11 10.09 -22.07 10.33
CA ILE A 11 10.19 -20.82 9.56
C ILE A 11 11.37 -20.88 8.57
N ASN A 12 12.54 -21.29 9.04
CA ASN A 12 13.74 -21.40 8.20
C ASN A 12 13.57 -22.47 7.11
N ALA A 13 12.90 -23.59 7.43
CA ALA A 13 12.61 -24.63 6.44
C ALA A 13 11.61 -24.15 5.37
N ALA A 14 10.64 -23.30 5.73
CA ALA A 14 9.66 -22.75 4.80
C ALA A 14 10.24 -21.66 3.89
N GLY A 15 11.24 -20.90 4.37
CA GLY A 15 11.88 -19.82 3.61
C GLY A 15 10.86 -18.83 3.03
N VAL A 16 10.96 -18.55 1.73
CA VAL A 16 10.06 -17.62 1.01
C VAL A 16 8.81 -18.30 0.42
N THR A 17 8.66 -19.62 0.56
CA THR A 17 7.52 -20.35 0.00
C THR A 17 6.15 -19.78 0.42
N PRO A 18 5.93 -19.32 1.67
CA PRO A 18 4.63 -18.77 2.08
C PRO A 18 4.20 -17.51 1.31
N ILE A 19 5.13 -16.76 0.73
CA ILE A 19 4.83 -15.52 -0.01
C ILE A 19 4.89 -15.70 -1.53
N ALA A 20 5.33 -16.86 -2.03
CA ALA A 20 5.53 -17.10 -3.45
C ALA A 20 4.23 -16.96 -4.27
N GLU A 21 3.09 -17.45 -3.76
CA GLU A 21 1.80 -17.29 -4.44
C GLU A 21 1.40 -15.81 -4.54
N LEU A 22 1.64 -15.05 -3.47
CA LEU A 22 1.34 -13.62 -3.44
C LEU A 22 2.23 -12.85 -4.42
N ALA A 23 3.53 -13.15 -4.47
CA ALA A 23 4.48 -12.55 -5.39
C ALA A 23 4.14 -12.90 -6.86
N GLY A 24 3.90 -14.17 -7.17
CA GLY A 24 3.60 -14.62 -8.52
C GLY A 24 2.29 -14.06 -9.10
N LYS A 25 1.35 -13.62 -8.26
CA LYS A 25 0.17 -12.86 -8.70
C LYS A 25 0.51 -11.43 -9.12
N ILE A 26 1.48 -10.79 -8.44
CA ILE A 26 1.94 -9.42 -8.77
C ILE A 26 2.76 -9.45 -10.06
N GLU A 27 3.64 -10.44 -10.23
CA GLU A 27 4.47 -10.60 -11.44
C GLU A 27 3.65 -10.80 -12.72
N LYS A 28 2.42 -11.32 -12.58
CA LYS A 28 1.50 -11.54 -13.71
C LYS A 28 0.68 -10.31 -14.08
N ALA A 29 0.76 -9.21 -13.33
CA ALA A 29 0.04 -7.99 -13.63
C ALA A 29 0.56 -7.38 -14.94
N LYS A 30 -0.35 -7.10 -15.87
CA LYS A 30 0.00 -6.60 -17.22
C LYS A 30 -0.35 -5.13 -17.41
N ASP A 31 -1.30 -4.65 -16.62
CA ASP A 31 -1.82 -3.29 -16.71
C ASP A 31 -2.22 -2.74 -15.34
N LEU A 32 -2.65 -1.49 -15.34
CA LEU A 32 -3.10 -0.80 -14.14
C LEU A 32 -4.34 -1.46 -13.51
N GLY A 33 -5.18 -2.12 -14.31
CA GLY A 33 -6.36 -2.85 -13.82
C GLY A 33 -5.97 -4.02 -12.94
N ASP A 34 -5.02 -4.84 -13.39
CA ASP A 34 -4.48 -5.95 -12.60
C ASP A 34 -3.83 -5.46 -11.29
N ILE A 35 -3.14 -4.32 -11.34
CA ILE A 35 -2.53 -3.69 -10.16
C ILE A 35 -3.62 -3.24 -9.17
N LEU A 36 -4.66 -2.53 -9.63
CA LEU A 36 -5.73 -2.03 -8.77
C LEU A 36 -6.59 -3.14 -8.20
N GLU A 37 -6.86 -4.20 -8.96
CA GLU A 37 -7.50 -5.42 -8.45
C GLU A 37 -6.67 -6.03 -7.31
N ARG A 38 -5.35 -6.06 -7.47
CA ARG A 38 -4.47 -6.54 -6.40
C ARG A 38 -4.48 -5.63 -5.18
N VAL A 39 -4.45 -4.31 -5.36
CA VAL A 39 -4.59 -3.35 -4.24
C VAL A 39 -5.90 -3.59 -3.49
N GLY A 40 -7.01 -3.78 -4.20
CA GLY A 40 -8.29 -4.14 -3.60
C GLY A 40 -8.24 -5.45 -2.81
N SER A 41 -7.64 -6.50 -3.38
CA SER A 41 -7.45 -7.78 -2.69
C SER A 41 -6.57 -7.65 -1.44
N MET A 42 -5.58 -6.76 -1.45
CA MET A 42 -4.73 -6.50 -0.30
C MET A 42 -5.48 -5.74 0.81
N HIS A 43 -6.32 -4.76 0.47
CA HIS A 43 -7.16 -4.06 1.43
C HIS A 43 -8.21 -4.97 2.07
N ARG A 44 -8.72 -5.97 1.34
CA ARG A 44 -9.59 -7.01 1.89
C ARG A 44 -8.83 -7.97 2.82
N SER A 45 -7.55 -8.21 2.55
CA SER A 45 -6.77 -9.21 3.25
C SER A 45 -6.21 -8.71 4.57
N VAL A 46 -6.59 -9.39 5.66
CA VAL A 46 -6.04 -9.16 7.01
C VAL A 46 -4.55 -9.51 7.10
N THR A 47 -4.03 -10.36 6.20
CA THR A 47 -2.62 -10.80 6.19
C THR A 47 -1.71 -9.93 5.34
N ALA A 48 -2.26 -9.13 4.42
CA ALA A 48 -1.50 -8.21 3.58
C ALA A 48 -1.28 -6.84 4.25
N GLY A 49 -1.73 -6.67 5.50
CA GLY A 49 -1.43 -5.51 6.34
C GLY A 49 -2.02 -4.18 5.86
N GLY A 50 -3.04 -4.20 4.99
CA GLY A 50 -3.62 -2.97 4.43
C GLY A 50 -2.62 -2.13 3.62
N GLY A 51 -1.60 -2.78 3.05
CA GLY A 51 -0.64 -2.15 2.13
C GLY A 51 -1.23 -1.90 0.75
N GLY A 52 -0.53 -1.12 -0.06
CA GLY A 52 -0.98 -0.70 -1.39
C GLY A 52 -0.58 0.75 -1.66
N LEU A 53 -1.19 1.35 -2.69
CA LEU A 53 -0.96 2.75 -3.09
C LEU A 53 -1.52 3.76 -2.09
N PHE A 54 -2.56 3.38 -1.37
CA PHE A 54 -3.23 4.15 -0.30
C PHE A 54 -3.69 3.15 0.77
N ARG A 55 -4.22 3.65 1.89
CA ARG A 55 -4.74 2.79 2.97
C ARG A 55 -6.24 2.96 3.09
N VAL A 56 -6.92 1.87 3.40
CA VAL A 56 -8.35 1.85 3.72
C VAL A 56 -8.57 1.13 5.04
N TYR A 57 -9.45 1.68 5.86
CA TYR A 57 -9.88 1.07 7.12
C TYR A 57 -11.32 1.48 7.44
N VAL A 58 -11.96 0.79 8.36
CA VAL A 58 -13.31 1.11 8.85
C VAL A 58 -13.20 1.69 10.24
N ASP A 59 -13.85 2.83 10.46
CA ASP A 59 -13.84 3.54 11.73
C ASP A 59 -15.11 4.41 11.85
N ALA A 60 -15.40 4.92 13.06
CA ALA A 60 -16.56 5.78 13.30
C ALA A 60 -16.48 7.06 12.45
N ASP A 61 -17.61 7.54 11.95
CA ASP A 61 -17.68 8.85 11.27
C ASP A 61 -17.40 9.97 12.28
N ASP A 62 -16.39 10.79 12.01
CA ASP A 62 -15.93 11.84 12.92
C ASP A 62 -17.03 12.89 13.21
N LYS A 63 -18.04 13.03 12.34
CA LYS A 63 -19.20 13.92 12.52
C LYS A 63 -20.49 13.17 12.87
N ASN A 64 -20.49 11.83 12.88
CA ASN A 64 -21.61 11.00 13.31
C ASN A 64 -21.12 9.67 13.93
N PRO A 65 -20.65 9.66 15.19
CA PRO A 65 -19.92 8.55 15.78
C PRO A 65 -20.74 7.26 15.96
N ASP A 66 -22.07 7.32 15.81
CA ASP A 66 -22.95 6.16 15.85
C ASP A 66 -22.91 5.32 14.56
N VAL A 67 -22.22 5.80 13.51
CA VAL A 67 -22.11 5.14 12.21
C VAL A 67 -20.64 4.87 11.89
N TYR A 68 -20.35 3.65 11.44
CA TYR A 68 -19.05 3.29 10.88
C TYR A 68 -19.02 3.57 9.37
N ILE A 69 -17.92 4.16 8.91
CA ILE A 69 -17.67 4.43 7.49
C ILE A 69 -16.30 3.87 7.08
N ALA A 70 -16.14 3.63 5.78
CA ALA A 70 -14.82 3.40 5.21
C ALA A 70 -14.05 4.74 5.15
N LYS A 71 -12.83 4.77 5.69
CA LYS A 71 -11.90 5.89 5.60
C LYS A 71 -10.74 5.51 4.70
N ALA A 72 -10.35 6.42 3.81
CA ALA A 72 -9.16 6.28 2.97
C ALA A 72 -8.12 7.34 3.35
N THR A 73 -6.84 6.96 3.36
CA THR A 73 -5.74 7.88 3.71
C THR A 73 -4.49 7.60 2.89
N GLN A 74 -3.56 8.56 2.90
CA GLN A 74 -2.29 8.46 2.17
C GLN A 74 -1.50 7.21 2.60
N GLY A 75 -0.87 6.57 1.62
CA GLY A 75 -0.11 5.33 1.78
C GLY A 75 0.94 5.20 0.67
N GLY A 76 1.34 3.96 0.38
CA GLY A 76 2.27 3.67 -0.72
C GLY A 76 3.74 3.97 -0.46
N THR A 77 4.12 4.41 0.75
CA THR A 77 5.52 4.65 1.14
C THR A 77 5.97 3.64 2.19
N GLY A 78 7.21 3.12 2.06
CA GLY A 78 7.80 2.21 3.04
C GLY A 78 8.54 2.90 4.20
N LEU A 79 8.96 4.15 4.04
CA LEU A 79 9.53 4.95 5.12
C LEU A 79 8.42 5.67 5.93
N PRO A 80 8.70 6.05 7.19
CA PRO A 80 7.66 6.45 8.14
C PRO A 80 6.92 7.75 7.82
N ASP A 81 7.52 8.66 7.05
CA ASP A 81 6.97 9.98 6.73
C ASP A 81 7.51 10.47 5.38
N ARG A 82 6.78 11.39 4.73
CA ARG A 82 7.19 11.99 3.46
C ARG A 82 8.54 12.70 3.55
N ASP A 83 8.87 13.29 4.69
CA ASP A 83 10.09 14.07 4.84
C ASP A 83 11.36 13.20 4.75
N PHE A 84 11.25 11.88 5.02
CA PHE A 84 12.35 10.93 4.80
C PHE A 84 12.74 10.83 3.32
N TYR A 85 11.81 11.11 2.41
CA TYR A 85 12.07 11.12 0.97
C TYR A 85 12.54 12.49 0.47
N LEU A 86 12.05 13.57 1.08
CA LEU A 86 12.15 14.93 0.51
C LEU A 86 13.23 15.80 1.15
N GLU A 87 13.57 15.58 2.42
CA GLU A 87 14.58 16.37 3.10
C GLU A 87 15.98 16.02 2.56
N ASP A 88 16.78 17.05 2.30
CA ASP A 88 18.14 16.93 1.74
C ASP A 88 19.25 17.11 2.80
N SER A 89 19.03 16.58 3.99
CA SER A 89 20.10 16.43 4.98
C SER A 89 20.91 15.17 4.73
N GLU A 90 22.16 15.17 5.19
CA GLU A 90 23.05 14.01 5.10
C GLU A 90 22.43 12.75 5.73
N LYS A 91 21.77 12.93 6.89
CA LYS A 91 21.03 11.86 7.57
C LYS A 91 19.96 11.25 6.67
N MET A 92 19.14 12.07 6.01
CA MET A 92 18.04 11.57 5.19
C MET A 92 18.54 10.95 3.88
N ARG A 93 19.59 11.50 3.28
CA ARG A 93 20.30 10.83 2.16
C ARG A 93 20.82 9.45 2.56
N SER A 94 21.43 9.33 3.75
CA SER A 94 21.92 8.05 4.26
C SER A 94 20.80 7.03 4.50
N ILE A 95 19.67 7.47 5.07
CA ILE A 95 18.50 6.60 5.29
C ILE A 95 17.95 6.09 3.96
N ARG A 96 17.78 6.97 2.95
CA ARG A 96 17.32 6.56 1.62
C ARG A 96 18.26 5.54 0.97
N ALA A 97 19.57 5.74 1.07
CA ALA A 97 20.56 4.79 0.56
C ALA A 97 20.48 3.42 1.26
N GLN A 98 20.30 3.40 2.59
CA GLN A 98 20.13 2.15 3.35
C GLN A 98 18.81 1.44 3.02
N TYR A 99 17.74 2.21 2.81
CA TYR A 99 16.43 1.69 2.43
C TYR A 99 16.45 1.09 1.01
N GLU A 100 17.06 1.77 0.03
CA GLU A 100 17.28 1.22 -1.31
C GLU A 100 18.08 -0.09 -1.27
N ALA A 101 19.18 -0.10 -0.50
CA ALA A 101 19.96 -1.32 -0.30
C ALA A 101 19.15 -2.43 0.39
N HIS A 102 18.24 -2.09 1.30
CA HIS A 102 17.34 -3.05 1.93
C HIS A 102 16.34 -3.63 0.94
N ILE A 103 15.71 -2.81 0.10
CA ILE A 103 14.80 -3.27 -0.96
C ILE A 103 15.53 -4.25 -1.89
N ALA A 104 16.74 -3.90 -2.35
CA ALA A 104 17.53 -4.77 -3.20
C ALA A 104 17.85 -6.12 -2.54
N ARG A 105 18.16 -6.14 -1.22
CA ARG A 105 18.35 -7.40 -0.48
C ARG A 105 17.08 -8.24 -0.42
N MET A 106 15.93 -7.61 -0.17
CA MET A 106 14.64 -8.32 -0.12
C MET A 106 14.27 -8.93 -1.48
N LEU A 107 14.48 -8.20 -2.56
CA LEU A 107 14.30 -8.70 -3.94
C LEU A 107 15.27 -9.86 -4.24
N GLY A 108 16.51 -9.78 -3.78
CA GLY A 108 17.47 -10.88 -3.89
C GLY A 108 17.01 -12.17 -3.17
N PHE A 109 16.36 -12.05 -2.01
CA PHE A 109 15.75 -13.21 -1.33
C PHE A 109 14.59 -13.83 -2.12
N LEU A 110 13.96 -13.07 -3.02
CA LEU A 110 12.91 -13.56 -3.92
C LEU A 110 13.46 -14.14 -5.23
N GLY A 111 14.78 -14.07 -5.45
CA GLY A 111 15.47 -14.68 -6.58
C GLY A 111 15.90 -13.71 -7.68
N ASP A 112 15.71 -12.39 -7.50
CA ASP A 112 16.22 -11.41 -8.46
C ASP A 112 17.76 -11.43 -8.52
N ALA A 113 18.32 -11.36 -9.73
CA ALA A 113 19.75 -11.17 -9.90
C ALA A 113 20.18 -9.82 -9.30
N GLU A 114 21.42 -9.73 -8.78
CA GLU A 114 21.88 -8.55 -8.04
C GLU A 114 21.71 -7.23 -8.84
N ALA A 115 22.00 -7.25 -10.15
CA ALA A 115 21.84 -6.09 -11.01
C ALA A 115 20.37 -5.67 -11.15
N ASP A 116 19.47 -6.62 -11.36
CA ASP A 116 18.03 -6.39 -11.51
C ASP A 116 17.43 -5.90 -10.18
N ALA A 117 17.81 -6.51 -9.07
CA ALA A 117 17.38 -6.12 -7.72
C ALA A 117 17.76 -4.67 -7.40
N LYS A 118 18.99 -4.26 -7.76
CA LYS A 118 19.45 -2.85 -7.61
C LYS A 118 18.63 -1.90 -8.47
N GLN A 119 18.46 -2.22 -9.76
CA GLN A 119 17.69 -1.38 -10.67
C GLN A 119 16.23 -1.20 -10.21
N ARG A 120 15.59 -2.30 -9.77
CA ARG A 120 14.23 -2.28 -9.23
C ARG A 120 14.15 -1.50 -7.93
N ALA A 121 15.13 -1.63 -7.04
CA ALA A 121 15.18 -0.86 -5.80
C ALA A 121 15.25 0.65 -6.06
N THR A 122 16.09 1.09 -7.00
CA THR A 122 16.14 2.50 -7.42
C THR A 122 14.80 2.97 -7.97
N ALA A 123 14.15 2.16 -8.82
CA ALA A 123 12.84 2.50 -9.39
C ALA A 123 11.74 2.58 -8.32
N ILE A 124 11.75 1.67 -7.34
CA ILE A 124 10.82 1.67 -6.20
C ILE A 124 11.01 2.94 -5.37
N LEU A 125 12.26 3.27 -4.99
CA LEU A 125 12.53 4.48 -4.22
C LEU A 125 12.10 5.75 -4.97
N ALA A 126 12.35 5.81 -6.28
CA ALA A 126 11.91 6.93 -7.11
C ALA A 126 10.38 7.06 -7.14
N PHE A 127 9.67 5.94 -7.33
CA PHE A 127 8.21 5.91 -7.31
C PHE A 127 7.63 6.34 -5.95
N GLU A 128 8.15 5.79 -4.85
CA GLU A 128 7.74 6.19 -3.49
C GLU A 128 8.03 7.67 -3.22
N THR A 129 9.10 8.22 -3.81
CA THR A 129 9.44 9.65 -3.69
C THR A 129 8.39 10.53 -4.39
N GLU A 130 7.89 10.13 -5.56
CA GLU A 130 6.78 10.85 -6.22
C GLU A 130 5.51 10.82 -5.36
N LEU A 131 5.18 9.67 -4.76
CA LEU A 131 4.06 9.57 -3.83
C LEU A 131 4.25 10.48 -2.60
N ALA A 132 5.45 10.52 -2.03
CA ALA A 132 5.79 11.38 -0.90
C ALA A 132 5.63 12.88 -1.24
N ARG A 133 5.92 13.30 -2.48
CA ARG A 133 5.69 14.69 -2.92
C ARG A 133 4.21 15.07 -2.88
N LEU A 134 3.33 14.15 -3.29
CA LEU A 134 1.87 14.33 -3.31
C LEU A 134 1.24 14.20 -1.91
N ALA A 135 1.91 13.53 -0.98
CA ALA A 135 1.44 13.34 0.38
C ALA A 135 1.35 14.66 1.16
N ARG A 136 0.34 14.80 2.04
CA ARG A 136 0.23 15.97 2.91
C ARG A 136 1.27 15.91 4.03
N PRO A 137 1.81 17.07 4.46
CA PRO A 137 2.63 17.14 5.66
C PRO A 137 1.88 16.64 6.90
N ARG A 138 2.61 15.99 7.81
CA ARG A 138 2.02 15.42 9.04
C ARG A 138 1.31 16.45 9.92
N ALA A 139 1.76 17.70 9.90
CA ALA A 139 1.09 18.79 10.63
C ALA A 139 -0.32 19.07 10.08
N GLU A 140 -0.49 19.04 8.75
CA GLU A 140 -1.79 19.24 8.10
C GLU A 140 -2.72 18.03 8.28
N MET A 141 -2.16 16.83 8.43
CA MET A 141 -2.94 15.62 8.74
C MET A 141 -3.57 15.63 10.13
N ARG A 142 -3.17 16.55 11.02
CA ARG A 142 -3.76 16.68 12.37
C ARG A 142 -4.93 17.65 12.42
N ASP A 143 -5.23 18.33 11.33
CA ASP A 143 -6.38 19.22 11.23
C ASP A 143 -7.63 18.40 10.85
N PRO A 144 -8.59 18.20 11.77
CA PRO A 144 -9.75 17.36 11.52
C PRO A 144 -10.66 17.94 10.42
N GLU A 145 -10.73 19.27 10.27
CA GLU A 145 -11.57 19.89 9.24
C GLU A 145 -10.95 19.72 7.85
N LYS A 146 -9.61 19.73 7.74
CA LYS A 146 -8.93 19.49 6.46
C LYS A 146 -8.87 18.03 6.04
N THR A 147 -9.02 17.11 6.99
CA THR A 147 -8.91 15.66 6.75
C THR A 147 -10.27 14.97 6.61
N TYR A 148 -11.35 15.59 7.11
CA TYR A 148 -12.71 15.10 6.92
C TYR A 148 -13.30 15.53 5.56
N ASN A 149 -13.26 14.62 4.57
CA ASN A 149 -13.77 14.85 3.22
C ASN A 149 -14.74 13.74 2.83
N LYS A 150 -15.94 13.73 3.44
CA LYS A 150 -16.94 12.68 3.21
C LYS A 150 -17.55 12.80 1.81
N VAL A 151 -17.43 11.74 1.03
CA VAL A 151 -18.01 11.59 -0.31
C VAL A 151 -18.69 10.22 -0.39
N GLY A 152 -19.71 10.10 -1.24
CA GLY A 152 -20.24 8.79 -1.63
C GLY A 152 -19.31 8.08 -2.63
N VAL A 153 -19.60 6.83 -2.98
CA VAL A 153 -18.76 6.02 -3.88
C VAL A 153 -18.51 6.69 -5.22
N THR A 154 -19.54 7.28 -5.83
CA THR A 154 -19.39 8.04 -7.09
C THR A 154 -18.41 9.21 -6.95
N GLY A 155 -18.49 9.92 -5.82
CA GLY A 155 -17.55 11.01 -5.52
C GLY A 155 -16.13 10.50 -5.31
N PHE A 156 -15.96 9.35 -4.64
CA PHE A 156 -14.66 8.71 -4.47
C PHE A 156 -14.04 8.29 -5.82
N VAL A 157 -14.82 7.67 -6.71
CA VAL A 157 -14.39 7.31 -8.06
C VAL A 157 -13.94 8.55 -8.85
N ALA A 158 -14.67 9.66 -8.71
CA ALA A 158 -14.33 10.92 -9.37
C ALA A 158 -13.02 11.56 -8.87
N LEU A 159 -12.56 11.26 -7.64
CA LEU A 159 -11.27 11.75 -7.13
C LEU A 159 -10.06 11.14 -7.87
N GLY A 160 -10.24 9.98 -8.48
CA GLY A 160 -9.22 9.31 -9.29
C GLY A 160 -9.78 8.94 -10.66
N GLU A 161 -10.35 9.92 -11.36
CA GLU A 161 -10.91 9.71 -12.70
C GLU A 161 -9.87 9.06 -13.63
N GLY A 162 -10.29 8.03 -14.36
CA GLY A 162 -9.41 7.24 -15.24
C GLY A 162 -8.71 6.05 -14.58
N LEU A 163 -8.79 5.89 -13.25
CA LEU A 163 -8.37 4.65 -12.61
C LEU A 163 -9.41 3.53 -12.80
N PRO A 164 -8.98 2.26 -12.96
CA PRO A 164 -9.86 1.10 -13.11
C PRO A 164 -10.48 0.71 -11.76
N TRP A 165 -11.37 1.57 -11.24
CA TRP A 165 -12.00 1.40 -9.94
C TRP A 165 -12.90 0.16 -9.85
N ASP A 166 -13.51 -0.24 -10.96
CA ASP A 166 -14.25 -1.49 -11.10
C ASP A 166 -13.36 -2.70 -10.73
N ARG A 167 -12.11 -2.70 -11.21
CA ARG A 167 -11.13 -3.74 -10.89
C ARG A 167 -10.75 -3.71 -9.41
N TYR A 168 -10.53 -2.52 -8.85
CA TYR A 168 -10.27 -2.34 -7.42
C TYR A 168 -11.41 -2.89 -6.54
N PHE A 169 -12.65 -2.53 -6.85
CA PHE A 169 -13.82 -3.01 -6.10
C PHE A 169 -14.03 -4.52 -6.27
N GLY A 170 -13.75 -5.06 -7.47
CA GLY A 170 -13.70 -6.50 -7.71
C GLY A 170 -12.70 -7.22 -6.79
N GLY A 171 -11.49 -6.67 -6.67
CA GLY A 171 -10.47 -7.16 -5.74
C GLY A 171 -10.89 -7.10 -4.26
N LEU A 172 -11.63 -6.05 -3.87
CA LEU A 172 -12.26 -5.95 -2.55
C LEU A 172 -13.39 -6.98 -2.32
N GLY A 173 -13.89 -7.62 -3.39
CA GLY A 173 -14.97 -8.60 -3.34
C GLY A 173 -16.37 -8.03 -3.63
N TYR A 174 -16.46 -6.82 -4.16
CA TYR A 174 -17.71 -6.21 -4.62
C TYR A 174 -17.88 -6.42 -6.13
N GLY A 175 -19.00 -7.01 -6.54
CA GLY A 175 -19.39 -7.06 -7.95
C GLY A 175 -19.86 -5.69 -8.46
N PRO A 176 -19.95 -5.50 -9.78
CA PRO A 176 -20.34 -4.22 -10.40
C PRO A 176 -21.70 -3.70 -9.90
N ASP A 177 -22.63 -4.60 -9.57
CA ASP A 177 -23.98 -4.27 -9.13
C ASP A 177 -24.05 -3.75 -7.68
N LYS A 178 -23.00 -3.97 -6.86
CA LYS A 178 -22.98 -3.62 -5.43
C LYS A 178 -22.30 -2.28 -5.11
N ILE A 179 -21.74 -1.63 -6.12
CA ILE A 179 -20.99 -0.37 -5.95
C ILE A 179 -21.96 0.80 -5.61
N GLY A 180 -23.26 0.68 -5.95
CA GLY A 180 -24.27 1.72 -5.70
C GLY A 180 -25.34 1.43 -4.64
N GLU A 181 -25.49 0.18 -4.15
CA GLU A 181 -26.61 -0.20 -3.27
C GLU A 181 -26.27 -0.31 -1.77
N HIS A 182 -24.99 -0.33 -1.39
CA HIS A 182 -24.56 -0.64 -0.02
C HIS A 182 -23.50 0.31 0.57
N LEU A 183 -23.26 1.46 -0.05
CA LEU A 183 -22.27 2.47 0.37
C LEU A 183 -22.78 3.89 0.08
#